data_AF-A0A9E6E2J1-F1
#
_entry.id   AF-A0A9E6E2J1-F1
#
_cell.length_a   1.000
_cell.length_b   1.000
_cell.length_c   1.000
_cell.angle_alpha   90.00
_cell.angle_beta   90.00
_cell.angle_gamma   90.00
#
_symmetry.space_group_name_H-M   'P 1'
#
loop_
_entity.id
_entity.type
_entity.pdbx_description
1 polymer ?
#
loop_
_entity_poly.entity_id
_entity_poly.type
_entity_poly.pdbx_seq_one_letter_code
_entity_poly.pdbx_strand_id
1 'polypeptide(L)'
;MPFFILVALLSVLLILLSFYFYFEAKRKKEAQDAKKALTVRVEKMKRRFKSETQQWMLYGALSKQDESTIIRLPTYFFVFQPITPANVDHYEQSLGSVLLTVNEKVLLVPNNSDDAKAPSEPLYQFIQSLPSAAQGYNASFYRNDLPVLIQKLRDAEIEQVDELNREDTEVA
;
A
#
# COMPACT_ATOMS: atom_id res chain seq x y z
N MET A 1 63.81 27.61 -11.17
CA MET A 1 63.59 26.39 -10.36
C MET A 1 62.39 26.48 -9.42
N PRO A 2 62.25 27.47 -8.50
CA PRO A 2 61.16 27.47 -7.51
C PRO A 2 59.76 27.68 -8.12
N PHE A 3 59.66 28.45 -9.21
CA PHE A 3 58.39 28.69 -9.92
C PHE A 3 57.76 27.41 -10.47
N PHE A 4 58.55 26.53 -11.09
CA PHE A 4 58.05 25.25 -11.62
C PHE A 4 57.54 24.32 -10.52
N ILE A 5 58.19 24.33 -9.35
CA ILE A 5 57.77 23.56 -8.18
C ILE A 5 56.43 24.08 -7.65
N LEU A 6 56.25 25.41 -7.59
CA LEU A 6 55.01 26.05 -7.15
C LEU A 6 53.84 25.75 -8.10
N VAL A 7 54.09 25.78 -9.41
CA VAL A 7 53.09 25.42 -10.43
C VAL A 7 52.73 23.94 -10.37
N ALA A 8 53.72 23.05 -10.18
CA ALA A 8 53.48 21.62 -10.01
C ALA A 8 52.70 21.30 -8.71
N LEU A 9 52.99 22.01 -7.62
CA LEU A 9 52.24 21.85 -6.37
C LEU A 9 50.78 22.32 -6.53
N LEU A 10 50.57 23.45 -7.22
CA LEU A 10 49.24 23.98 -7.50
C LEU A 10 48.44 23.03 -8.41
N SER A 11 49.07 22.46 -9.44
CA SER A 11 48.38 21.52 -10.32
C SER A 11 47.99 20.24 -9.60
N VAL A 12 48.84 19.70 -8.72
CA VAL A 12 48.52 18.55 -7.85
C VAL A 12 47.35 18.88 -6.92
N LEU A 13 47.33 20.08 -6.33
CA LEU A 13 46.23 20.50 -5.46
C LEU A 13 44.90 20.57 -6.22
N LEU A 14 44.91 21.11 -7.44
CA LEU A 14 43.72 21.17 -8.30
C LEU A 14 43.23 19.77 -8.67
N ILE A 15 44.14 18.84 -9.01
CA ILE A 15 43.79 17.45 -9.31
C ILE A 15 43.15 16.77 -8.10
N LEU A 16 43.72 16.94 -6.90
CA LEU A 16 43.16 16.40 -5.66
C LEU A 16 41.75 16.96 -5.39
N LEU A 17 41.57 18.26 -5.61
CA LEU A 17 40.28 18.93 -5.38
C LEU A 17 39.22 18.43 -6.37
N SER A 18 39.56 18.29 -7.64
CA SER A 18 38.68 17.71 -8.66
C SER A 18 38.29 16.27 -8.31
N PHE A 19 39.25 15.46 -7.86
CA PHE A 19 38.99 14.08 -7.45
C PHE A 19 38.07 13.99 -6.23
N TYR A 20 38.29 14.84 -5.23
CA TYR A 20 37.44 14.95 -4.06
C TYR A 20 35.99 15.31 -4.42
N PHE A 21 35.79 16.35 -5.23
CA PHE A 21 34.45 16.75 -5.67
C PHE A 21 33.76 15.66 -6.50
N TYR A 22 34.51 14.94 -7.34
CA TYR A 22 33.97 13.82 -8.12
C TYR A 22 33.47 12.69 -7.21
N PHE A 23 34.25 12.28 -6.21
CA PHE A 23 33.85 11.21 -5.30
C PHE A 23 32.65 11.59 -4.43
N GLU A 24 32.64 12.83 -3.94
CA GLU A 24 31.52 13.36 -3.16
C GLU A 24 30.24 13.47 -3.99
N ALA A 25 30.34 13.91 -5.26
CA ALA A 25 29.23 13.94 -6.19
C ALA A 25 28.70 12.52 -6.49
N LYS A 26 29.60 11.54 -6.66
CA LYS A 26 29.23 10.13 -6.87
C LYS A 26 28.46 9.57 -5.69
N ARG A 27 28.94 9.78 -4.45
CA ARG A 27 28.25 9.33 -3.22
C ARG A 27 26.87 9.96 -3.08
N LYS A 28 26.75 11.27 -3.36
CA LYS A 28 25.46 11.97 -3.34
C LYS A 28 24.51 11.43 -4.40
N LYS A 29 25.01 11.13 -5.60
CA LYS A 29 24.21 10.56 -6.69
C LYS A 29 23.71 9.16 -6.33
N GLU A 30 24.56 8.28 -5.83
CA GLU A 30 24.18 6.94 -5.38
C GLU A 30 23.10 7.00 -4.28
N ALA A 31 23.23 7.90 -3.31
CA ALA A 31 22.24 8.09 -2.26
C ALA A 31 20.90 8.64 -2.81
N GLN A 32 20.94 9.53 -3.80
CA GLN A 32 19.73 10.04 -4.45
C GLN A 32 19.05 8.99 -5.31
N ASP A 33 19.81 8.19 -6.06
CA ASP A 33 19.27 7.14 -6.92
C ASP A 33 18.63 6.02 -6.08
N ALA A 34 19.23 5.65 -4.96
CA ALA A 34 18.63 4.74 -3.99
C ALA A 34 17.29 5.28 -3.45
N LYS A 35 17.24 6.56 -3.06
CA LYS A 35 15.99 7.19 -2.60
C LYS A 35 14.92 7.22 -3.69
N LYS A 36 15.29 7.58 -4.92
CA LYS A 36 14.37 7.58 -6.07
C LYS A 36 13.81 6.19 -6.34
N ALA A 37 14.64 5.15 -6.28
CA ALA A 37 14.20 3.78 -6.47
C ALA A 37 13.13 3.38 -5.44
N LEU A 38 13.29 3.77 -4.17
CA LEU A 38 12.28 3.54 -3.14
C LEU A 38 10.98 4.31 -3.42
N THR A 39 11.06 5.58 -3.81
CA THR A 39 9.86 6.37 -4.14
C THR A 39 9.09 5.76 -5.31
N VAL A 40 9.79 5.30 -6.35
CA VAL A 40 9.17 4.63 -7.51
C VAL A 40 8.43 3.36 -7.07
N ARG A 41 9.01 2.57 -6.17
CA ARG A 41 8.35 1.37 -5.60
C ARG A 41 7.07 1.74 -4.85
N VAL A 42 7.14 2.74 -3.97
CA VAL A 42 5.97 3.24 -3.22
C VAL A 42 4.86 3.70 -4.15
N GLU A 43 5.19 4.50 -5.17
CA GLU A 43 4.23 4.97 -6.15
C GLU A 43 3.63 3.82 -6.96
N LYS A 44 4.44 2.85 -7.39
CA LYS A 44 3.96 1.68 -8.14
C LYS A 44 2.93 0.91 -7.33
N MET A 45 3.21 0.62 -6.06
CA MET A 45 2.28 -0.08 -5.19
C MET A 45 1.04 0.77 -4.88
N LYS A 46 1.17 2.09 -4.67
CA LYS A 46 0.03 3.00 -4.50
C LYS A 46 -0.90 3.01 -5.72
N ARG A 47 -0.33 3.05 -6.93
CA ARG A 47 -1.10 3.00 -8.19
C ARG A 47 -1.82 1.66 -8.35
N ARG A 48 -1.12 0.55 -8.08
CA ARG A 48 -1.73 -0.78 -8.08
C ARG A 48 -2.91 -0.85 -7.11
N PHE A 49 -2.71 -0.41 -5.87
CA PHE A 49 -3.75 -0.45 -4.85
C PHE A 49 -4.99 0.36 -5.25
N LYS A 50 -4.79 1.56 -5.80
CA LYS A 50 -5.87 2.39 -6.32
C LYS A 50 -6.62 1.71 -7.47
N SER A 51 -5.89 1.11 -8.42
CA SER A 51 -6.49 0.41 -9.57
C SER A 51 -7.38 -0.75 -9.13
N GLU A 52 -6.92 -1.57 -8.19
CA GLU A 52 -7.68 -2.71 -7.64
C GLU A 52 -8.91 -2.21 -6.86
N THR A 53 -8.76 -1.16 -6.04
CA THR A 53 -9.89 -0.57 -5.31
C THR A 53 -10.98 -0.05 -6.26
N GLN A 54 -10.58 0.54 -7.40
CA GLN A 54 -11.52 0.96 -8.44
C GLN A 54 -12.24 -0.22 -9.08
N GLN A 55 -11.56 -1.35 -9.28
CA GLN A 55 -12.21 -2.57 -9.78
C GLN A 55 -13.24 -3.09 -8.77
N TRP A 56 -12.95 -3.08 -7.48
CA TRP A 56 -13.91 -3.46 -6.43
C TRP A 56 -15.18 -2.59 -6.44
N MET A 57 -15.04 -1.29 -6.71
CA MET A 57 -16.18 -0.40 -6.91
C MET A 57 -17.01 -0.81 -8.14
N LEU A 58 -16.36 -1.12 -9.27
CA LEU A 58 -17.05 -1.57 -10.49
C LEU A 58 -17.79 -2.89 -10.28
N TYR A 59 -17.26 -3.78 -9.44
CA TYR A 59 -17.93 -5.01 -9.05
C TYR A 59 -19.09 -4.79 -8.08
N GLY A 60 -19.28 -3.57 -7.55
CA GLY A 60 -20.31 -3.23 -6.56
C GLY A 60 -19.94 -3.63 -5.14
N ALA A 61 -18.71 -4.07 -4.90
CA ALA A 61 -18.24 -4.47 -3.57
C ALA A 61 -17.91 -3.28 -2.65
N LEU A 62 -17.89 -2.05 -3.18
CA LEU A 62 -17.54 -0.83 -2.46
C LEU A 62 -18.40 0.36 -2.88
N SER A 63 -18.81 1.17 -1.90
CA SER A 63 -19.29 2.52 -2.17
C SER A 63 -18.11 3.49 -2.42
N LYS A 64 -18.41 4.66 -2.98
CA LYS A 64 -17.42 5.74 -3.18
C LYS A 64 -16.80 6.24 -1.86
N GLN A 65 -17.58 6.22 -0.77
CA GLN A 65 -17.08 6.59 0.56
C GLN A 65 -16.08 5.55 1.07
N ASP A 66 -16.38 4.28 0.85
CA ASP A 66 -15.56 3.15 1.27
C ASP A 66 -14.24 3.10 0.49
N GLU A 67 -14.28 3.36 -0.82
CA GLU A 67 -13.09 3.55 -1.67
C GLU A 67 -12.17 4.63 -1.06
N SER A 68 -12.74 5.79 -0.72
CA SER A 68 -11.97 6.91 -0.17
C SER A 68 -11.32 6.57 1.17
N THR A 69 -11.92 5.66 1.95
CA THR A 69 -11.41 5.21 3.25
C THR A 69 -10.29 4.19 3.06
N ILE A 70 -10.48 3.20 2.18
CA ILE A 70 -9.45 2.20 1.86
C ILE A 70 -8.20 2.85 1.23
N ILE A 71 -8.36 3.87 0.36
CA ILE A 71 -7.24 4.60 -0.25
C ILE A 71 -6.38 5.36 0.77
N ARG A 72 -6.85 5.55 2.01
CA ARG A 72 -6.04 6.15 3.09
C ARG A 72 -4.89 5.25 3.52
N LEU A 73 -5.05 3.92 3.44
CA LEU A 73 -4.00 2.95 3.77
C LEU A 73 -2.69 3.23 2.98
N PRO A 74 -2.68 3.23 1.64
CA PRO A 74 -1.46 3.56 0.91
C PRO A 74 -1.04 5.03 1.05
N THR A 75 -1.97 5.93 1.35
CA THR A 75 -1.71 7.37 1.35
C THR A 75 -1.03 7.86 2.62
N TYR A 76 -1.44 7.35 3.80
CA TYR A 76 -0.92 7.83 5.08
C TYR A 76 0.27 7.04 5.62
N PHE A 77 0.61 5.88 5.04
CA PHE A 77 1.73 5.06 5.52
C PHE A 77 3.04 5.85 5.70
N PHE A 78 3.46 6.59 4.67
CA PHE A 78 4.71 7.37 4.69
C PHE A 78 4.53 8.81 5.21
N VAL A 79 3.33 9.17 5.66
CA VAL A 79 3.12 10.45 6.39
C VAL A 79 3.67 10.32 7.80
N PHE A 80 3.48 9.15 8.43
CA PHE A 80 3.92 8.88 9.81
C PHE A 80 5.16 7.98 9.90
N GLN A 81 5.71 7.55 8.76
CA GLN A 81 6.88 6.68 8.71
C GLN A 81 7.86 7.13 7.64
N PRO A 82 9.18 7.08 7.90
CA PRO A 82 10.17 7.46 6.89
C PRO A 82 10.22 6.46 5.74
N ILE A 83 10.54 6.94 4.53
CA ILE A 83 10.82 6.09 3.37
C ILE A 83 12.19 5.45 3.55
N THR A 84 12.19 4.22 4.08
CA THR A 84 13.38 3.36 4.23
C THR A 84 13.13 2.04 3.51
N PRO A 85 14.16 1.30 3.09
CA PRO A 85 13.99 0.01 2.42
C PRO A 85 13.08 -0.94 3.22
N ALA A 86 13.32 -1.09 4.52
CA ALA A 86 12.52 -1.94 5.39
C ALA A 86 11.04 -1.50 5.48
N ASN A 87 10.78 -0.19 5.55
CA ASN A 87 9.40 0.32 5.58
C ASN A 87 8.70 0.17 4.22
N VAL A 88 9.44 0.25 3.12
CA VAL A 88 8.91 0.03 1.76
C VAL A 88 8.56 -1.43 1.55
N ASP A 89 9.39 -2.36 2.02
CA ASP A 89 9.10 -3.79 1.96
C ASP A 89 7.87 -4.13 2.83
N HIS A 90 7.79 -3.58 4.05
CA HIS A 90 6.62 -3.74 4.92
C HIS A 90 5.35 -3.14 4.32
N TYR A 91 5.45 -1.98 3.69
CA TYR A 91 4.36 -1.32 2.97
C TYR A 91 3.82 -2.21 1.84
N GLU A 92 4.71 -2.75 1.02
CA GLU A 92 4.33 -3.65 -0.08
C GLU A 92 3.68 -4.94 0.43
N GLN A 93 4.23 -5.53 1.50
CA GLN A 93 3.68 -6.75 2.10
C GLN A 93 2.29 -6.52 2.73
N SER A 94 2.14 -5.44 3.50
CA SER A 94 0.89 -5.12 4.19
C SER A 94 -0.23 -4.84 3.18
N LEU A 95 0.03 -3.98 2.20
CA LEU A 95 -0.95 -3.68 1.16
C LEU A 95 -1.21 -4.86 0.24
N GLY A 96 -0.18 -5.65 -0.08
CA GLY A 96 -0.35 -6.89 -0.84
C GLY A 96 -1.28 -7.88 -0.14
N SER A 97 -1.16 -8.00 1.18
CA SER A 97 -2.04 -8.87 1.99
C SER A 97 -3.48 -8.38 2.01
N VAL A 98 -3.70 -7.06 2.11
CA VAL A 98 -5.04 -6.46 1.99
C VAL A 98 -5.62 -6.75 0.60
N LEU A 99 -4.87 -6.45 -0.47
CA LEU A 99 -5.33 -6.68 -1.84
C LEU A 99 -5.71 -8.13 -2.08
N LEU A 100 -4.88 -9.08 -1.63
CA LEU A 100 -5.13 -10.51 -1.80
C LEU A 100 -6.39 -10.94 -1.04
N THR A 101 -6.50 -10.57 0.24
CA THR A 101 -7.64 -10.96 1.07
C THR A 101 -8.96 -10.36 0.57
N VAL A 102 -8.93 -9.10 0.16
CA VAL A 102 -10.12 -8.44 -0.40
C VAL A 102 -10.47 -9.05 -1.76
N ASN A 103 -9.49 -9.30 -2.64
CA ASN A 103 -9.75 -9.96 -3.92
C ASN A 103 -10.35 -11.35 -3.73
N GLU A 104 -9.83 -12.15 -2.80
CA GLU A 104 -10.43 -13.46 -2.48
C GLU A 104 -11.89 -13.31 -2.05
N LYS A 105 -12.22 -12.38 -1.15
CA LYS A 105 -13.61 -12.18 -0.70
C LYS A 105 -14.53 -11.59 -1.77
N VAL A 106 -14.05 -10.64 -2.58
CA VAL A 106 -14.82 -10.02 -3.67
C VAL A 106 -15.08 -11.02 -4.80
N LEU A 107 -14.09 -11.86 -5.13
CA LEU A 107 -14.22 -12.88 -6.17
C LEU A 107 -15.09 -14.08 -5.74
N LEU A 108 -15.29 -14.28 -4.43
CA LEU A 108 -16.14 -15.34 -3.90
C LEU A 108 -17.64 -14.99 -3.88
N VAL A 109 -18.03 -13.73 -4.10
CA VAL A 109 -19.45 -13.35 -4.19
C VAL A 109 -20.02 -13.87 -5.52
N PRO A 110 -20.90 -14.90 -5.53
CA PRO A 110 -21.45 -15.43 -6.77
C PRO A 110 -22.27 -14.34 -7.45
N ASN A 111 -22.04 -14.15 -8.75
CA ASN A 111 -22.65 -13.13 -9.59
C ASN A 111 -24.14 -13.42 -9.90
N ASN A 112 -24.86 -14.06 -8.99
CA ASN A 112 -26.20 -14.62 -9.19
C ASN A 112 -27.22 -14.02 -8.22
N SER A 113 -27.57 -12.76 -8.41
CA SER A 113 -28.91 -12.25 -8.08
C SER A 113 -29.04 -10.83 -8.60
N ASP A 114 -30.15 -10.56 -9.26
CA ASP A 114 -30.58 -9.26 -9.80
C ASP A 114 -30.82 -8.17 -8.72
N ASP A 115 -30.47 -8.45 -7.47
CA ASP A 115 -30.60 -7.52 -6.36
C ASP A 115 -29.28 -6.80 -6.08
N ALA A 116 -29.39 -5.51 -5.81
CA ALA A 116 -28.29 -4.57 -5.73
C ALA A 116 -27.14 -5.09 -4.87
N LYS A 117 -26.01 -5.37 -5.54
CA LYS A 117 -24.68 -5.70 -5.01
C LYS A 117 -24.38 -4.95 -3.71
N ALA A 118 -24.71 -5.55 -2.58
CA ALA A 118 -24.32 -5.06 -1.28
C ALA A 118 -22.82 -5.37 -1.09
N PRO A 119 -22.03 -4.44 -0.53
CA PRO A 119 -20.67 -4.76 -0.10
C PRO A 119 -20.77 -5.97 0.84
N SER A 120 -19.95 -7.00 0.63
CA SER A 120 -19.94 -8.16 1.51
C SER A 120 -19.76 -7.66 2.95
N GLU A 121 -20.70 -7.95 3.85
CA GLU A 121 -20.74 -7.48 5.25
C GLU A 121 -19.35 -7.52 5.95
N PRO A 122 -18.51 -8.57 5.78
CA PRO A 122 -17.17 -8.60 6.36
C PRO A 122 -16.23 -7.49 5.86
N LEU A 123 -16.35 -7.11 4.58
CA LEU A 123 -15.57 -6.06 3.95
C LEU A 123 -16.00 -4.69 4.49
N TYR A 124 -17.30 -4.47 4.68
CA TYR A 124 -17.80 -3.25 5.29
C TYR A 124 -17.31 -3.10 6.74
N GLN A 125 -17.36 -4.17 7.53
CA GLN A 125 -16.81 -4.18 8.89
C GLN A 125 -15.30 -3.91 8.92
N PHE A 126 -14.54 -4.46 7.97
CA PHE A 126 -13.12 -4.15 7.82
C PHE A 126 -12.90 -2.66 7.59
N ILE A 127 -13.68 -2.02 6.71
CA ILE A 127 -13.52 -0.59 6.41
C ILE A 127 -13.90 0.29 7.60
N GLN A 128 -14.98 -0.05 8.31
CA GLN A 128 -15.38 0.66 9.52
C GLN A 128 -14.33 0.57 10.63
N SER A 129 -13.58 -0.55 10.69
CA SER A 129 -12.51 -0.72 11.66
C SER A 129 -11.23 0.07 11.32
N LEU A 130 -11.14 0.66 10.12
CA LEU A 130 -10.00 1.49 9.75
C LEU A 130 -10.03 2.83 10.51
N PRO A 131 -8.86 3.41 10.83
CA PRO A 131 -8.82 4.69 11.51
C PRO A 131 -9.49 5.79 10.69
N SER A 132 -10.38 6.55 11.33
CA SER A 132 -11.06 7.67 10.67
C SER A 132 -10.14 8.89 10.51
N ALA A 133 -9.16 9.06 11.41
CA ALA A 133 -8.20 10.16 11.41
C ALA A 133 -6.82 9.74 10.91
N ALA A 134 -6.12 10.65 10.23
CA ALA A 134 -4.78 10.39 9.68
C ALA A 134 -3.80 9.88 10.74
N GLN A 135 -3.83 10.46 11.94
CA GLN A 135 -2.96 10.08 13.07
C GLN A 135 -3.05 8.60 13.51
N GLY A 136 -4.16 7.93 13.18
CA GLY A 136 -4.33 6.50 13.45
C GLY A 136 -3.49 5.60 12.52
N TYR A 137 -3.04 6.11 11.37
CA TYR A 137 -2.23 5.36 10.40
C TYR A 137 -0.73 5.44 10.72
N ASN A 138 -0.37 5.15 11.98
CA ASN A 138 1.01 5.13 12.44
C ASN A 138 1.64 3.73 12.31
N ALA A 139 2.92 3.60 12.67
CA ALA A 139 3.64 2.33 12.59
C ALA A 139 3.01 1.20 13.42
N SER A 140 2.42 1.50 14.58
CA SER A 140 1.74 0.49 15.41
C SER A 140 0.54 -0.08 14.69
N PHE A 141 -0.27 0.77 14.05
CA PHE A 141 -1.42 0.32 13.28
C PHE A 141 -1.03 -0.66 12.18
N TYR A 142 -0.04 -0.32 11.36
CA TYR A 142 0.37 -1.20 10.25
C TYR A 142 1.03 -2.51 10.72
N ARG A 143 1.68 -2.53 11.89
CA ARG A 143 2.39 -3.71 12.41
C ARG A 143 1.52 -4.62 13.27
N ASN A 144 0.54 -4.05 13.97
CA ASN A 144 -0.22 -4.75 14.99
C ASN A 144 -1.70 -4.86 14.60
N ASP A 145 -2.34 -3.74 14.31
CA ASP A 145 -3.79 -3.68 14.13
C ASP A 145 -4.21 -4.18 12.74
N LEU A 146 -3.57 -3.68 11.68
CA LEU A 146 -3.89 -4.02 10.31
C LEU A 146 -3.76 -5.53 10.02
N PRO A 147 -2.71 -6.24 10.45
CA PRO A 147 -2.64 -7.70 10.26
C PRO A 147 -3.80 -8.45 10.92
N VAL A 148 -4.23 -8.00 12.12
CA VAL A 148 -5.38 -8.58 12.83
C VAL A 148 -6.67 -8.31 12.06
N LEU A 149 -6.86 -7.11 11.52
CA LEU A 149 -8.02 -6.77 10.69
C LEU A 149 -8.07 -7.60 9.40
N ILE A 150 -6.94 -7.78 8.74
CA ILE A 150 -6.82 -8.64 7.55
C ILE A 150 -7.16 -10.08 7.91
N GLN A 151 -6.66 -10.58 9.05
CA GLN A 151 -6.97 -11.93 9.50
C GLN A 151 -8.46 -12.09 9.82
N LYS A 152 -9.09 -11.14 10.51
CA LYS A 152 -10.54 -11.15 10.75
C LYS A 152 -11.33 -11.15 9.44
N LEU A 153 -10.92 -10.36 8.45
CA LEU A 153 -11.55 -10.35 7.14
C LEU A 153 -11.40 -11.70 6.45
N ARG A 154 -10.24 -12.35 6.53
CA ARG A 154 -9.99 -13.66 5.95
C ARG A 154 -10.81 -14.76 6.63
N ASP A 155 -10.82 -14.76 7.96
CA ASP A 155 -11.47 -15.77 8.80
C ASP A 155 -13.00 -15.59 8.86
N ALA A 156 -13.53 -14.43 8.45
CA ALA A 156 -14.96 -14.24 8.30
C ALA A 156 -15.52 -15.22 7.26
N GLU A 157 -16.29 -16.20 7.73
CA GLU A 157 -17.10 -17.05 6.87
C GLU A 157 -18.12 -16.13 6.16
N ILE A 158 -18.18 -16.25 4.84
CA ILE A 158 -19.30 -15.69 4.09
C ILE A 158 -20.44 -16.65 4.43
N GLU A 159 -21.31 -16.29 5.37
CA GLU A 159 -22.58 -17.00 5.56
C GLU A 159 -23.25 -17.06 4.18
N GLN A 160 -23.30 -18.26 3.60
CA GLN A 160 -24.20 -18.52 2.49
C GLN A 160 -25.59 -18.36 3.07
N VAL A 161 -26.30 -17.32 2.65
CA VAL A 161 -27.74 -17.22 2.89
C VAL A 161 -28.37 -18.35 2.09
N ASP A 162 -28.44 -19.54 2.69
CA ASP A 162 -29.28 -20.64 2.25
C ASP A 162 -30.74 -20.23 2.52
N GLU A 163 -31.29 -19.36 1.68
CA GLU A 163 -32.73 -19.29 1.48
C GLU A 163 -33.10 -20.17 0.28
N LEU A 164 -33.31 -21.46 0.56
CA LEU A 164 -34.12 -22.30 -0.31
C LEU A 164 -35.33 -22.84 0.48
N ASN A 165 -36.38 -22.02 0.43
CA ASN A 165 -37.71 -22.45 0.02
C ASN A 165 -38.35 -23.61 0.81
N ARG A 166 -39.05 -23.27 1.89
CA ARG A 166 -40.24 -24.01 2.35
C ARG A 166 -41.48 -23.12 2.17
N GLU A 167 -41.80 -22.78 0.93
CA GLU A 167 -43.22 -22.63 0.56
C GLU A 167 -43.79 -24.02 0.21
N ASP A 168 -45.04 -24.21 0.63
CA ASP A 168 -46.00 -25.17 0.10
C ASP A 168 -45.78 -26.67 0.35
N THR A 169 -46.14 -27.13 1.55
CA THR A 169 -46.97 -28.36 1.65
C THR A 169 -47.78 -28.38 2.94
N GLU A 170 -48.95 -27.75 2.94
CA GLU A 170 -50.11 -28.34 3.60
C GLU A 170 -51.28 -28.24 2.62
N VAL A 171 -51.39 -29.31 1.83
CA VAL A 171 -52.51 -29.58 0.91
C VAL A 171 -53.46 -30.53 1.63
N ALA A 172 -54.74 -30.19 1.56
CA ALA A 172 -55.95 -31.00 1.83
C ALA A 172 -56.46 -31.06 3.27
#